data_AF-A0A4Q2TYW2-F1
#
_entry.id   AF-A0A4Q2TYW2-F1
#
_cell.length_a   1.000
_cell.length_b   1.000
_cell.length_c   1.000
_cell.angle_alpha   90.00
_cell.angle_beta   90.00
_cell.angle_gamma   90.00
#
_symmetry.space_group_name_H-M   'P 1'
#
loop_
_entity.id
_entity.type
_entity.pdbx_description
1 polymer ?
#
loop_
_entity_poly.entity_id
_entity_poly.type
_entity_poly.pdbx_seq_one_letter_code
_entity_poly.pdbx_strand_id
1 'polypeptide(L)' 'MSGVFTDVKLATETDGFEVAHLVTETFPEIAVVVTSGQYASRPDGLSEDVRFLPKPWLPLDVINAFIDTVQDD' A
#
# COMPACT_ATOMS: atom_id res chain seq x y z
N MET A 1 -14.78 5.95 4.14
CA MET A 1 -13.41 5.40 4.16
C MET A 1 -12.82 5.64 2.78
N SER A 2 -11.71 6.35 2.73
CA SER A 2 -10.95 6.59 1.51
C SER A 2 -9.66 5.78 1.60
N GLY A 3 -9.17 5.27 0.47
CA GLY A 3 -7.94 4.48 0.46
C GLY A 3 -7.20 4.65 -0.85
N VAL A 4 -5.87 4.56 -0.78
CA VAL A 4 -4.98 4.57 -1.94
C VAL A 4 -4.44 3.16 -2.15
N PHE A 5 -4.59 2.65 -3.36
CA PHE A 5 -3.99 1.39 -3.81
C PHE A 5 -2.98 1.68 -4.91
N THR A 6 -1.70 1.38 -4.68
CA THR A 6 -0.63 1.68 -5.64
C THR A 6 0.30 0.49 -5.88
N ASP A 7 0.83 0.36 -7.09
CA ASP A 7 1.89 -0.62 -7.39
C ASP A 7 3.25 -0.02 -7.05
N VAL A 8 4.17 -0.83 -6.53
CA VAL A 8 5.59 -0.44 -6.37
C VAL A 8 6.16 0.05 -7.70
N LYS A 9 5.92 -0.69 -8.80
CA LYS A 9 6.41 -0.30 -10.11
C LYS A 9 5.35 0.48 -10.87
N LEU A 10 5.45 1.80 -10.81
CA LEU A 10 4.69 2.70 -11.66
C LEU A 10 5.42 2.90 -12.99
N ALA A 11 4.68 3.22 -14.07
CA ALA A 11 5.28 3.52 -15.38
C ALA A 11 5.84 4.96 -15.46
N THR A 12 6.22 5.51 -14.32
CA THR A 12 6.64 6.90 -14.08
C THR A 12 8.02 6.93 -13.43
N GLU A 13 8.61 8.11 -13.28
CA GLU A 13 9.86 8.29 -12.53
C GLU A 13 9.68 8.07 -11.03
N THR A 14 8.52 8.47 -10.49
CA THR A 14 8.10 8.21 -9.11
C THR A 14 7.70 6.75 -8.95
N ASP A 15 8.20 6.10 -7.91
CA ASP A 15 7.79 4.73 -7.55
C ASP A 15 6.61 4.71 -6.56
N GLY A 16 6.00 3.54 -6.37
CA GLY A 16 4.85 3.39 -5.49
C GLY A 16 5.16 3.64 -4.01
N PHE A 17 6.42 3.54 -3.59
CA PHE A 17 6.83 3.84 -2.21
C PHE A 17 6.84 5.33 -1.95
N GLU A 18 7.35 6.13 -2.90
CA GLU A 18 7.31 7.59 -2.81
C GLU A 18 5.87 8.11 -2.73
N VAL A 19 4.96 7.55 -3.54
CA VAL A 19 3.52 7.86 -3.46
C VAL A 19 2.96 7.49 -2.09
N ALA A 20 3.26 6.28 -1.60
CA ALA A 20 2.75 5.82 -0.31
C ALA A 20 3.23 6.71 0.84
N HIS A 21 4.52 7.04 0.85
CA HIS A 21 5.13 7.92 1.84
C HIS A 21 4.49 9.31 1.84
N LEU A 22 4.37 9.94 0.67
CA LEU A 22 3.74 11.25 0.53
C LEU A 22 2.29 11.25 1.05
N VAL A 23 1.51 10.21 0.73
CA VAL A 23 0.12 10.11 1.21
C VAL A 23 0.08 9.94 2.72
N THR A 24 0.89 9.05 3.30
CA THR A 24 0.92 8.86 4.76
C THR A 24 1.37 10.10 5.53
N GLU A 25 2.29 10.90 4.97
CA GLU A 25 2.74 12.14 5.60
C GLU A 25 1.72 13.28 5.48
N THR A 26 1.05 13.38 4.33
CA THR A 26 0.15 14.52 4.03
C THR A 26 -1.27 14.29 4.50
N PHE A 27 -1.75 13.04 4.45
CA PHE A 27 -3.11 12.63 4.77
C PHE A 27 -3.10 11.38 5.67
N PRO A 28 -2.74 11.50 6.97
CA PRO A 28 -2.61 10.37 7.89
C PRO A 28 -3.89 9.54 8.05
N GLU A 29 -5.06 10.10 7.74
CA GLU A 29 -6.36 9.43 7.82
C GLU A 29 -6.66 8.52 6.61
N ILE A 30 -5.85 8.56 5.56
CA ILE A 30 -6.06 7.75 4.35
C ILE A 30 -5.28 6.44 4.48
N ALA A 31 -6.00 5.32 4.44
CA ALA A 31 -5.40 4.00 4.41
C ALA A 31 -4.62 3.80 3.10
N VAL A 32 -3.37 3.35 3.20
CA VAL A 32 -2.50 3.09 2.05
C VAL A 32 -2.18 1.61 1.94
N VAL A 33 -2.48 1.02 0.78
CA VAL A 33 -2.08 -0.34 0.42
C VAL A 33 -1.17 -0.30 -0.79
N VAL A 34 0.03 -0.85 -0.65
CA VAL A 34 1.01 -1.02 -1.73
C VAL A 34 0.99 -2.46 -2.20
N THR A 35 1.06 -2.68 -3.51
CA THR A 35 1.13 -4.02 -4.11
C THR A 35 2.32 -4.16 -5.04
N SER A 36 2.80 -5.38 -5.27
CA SER A 36 3.79 -5.65 -6.30
C SER A 36 3.74 -7.09 -6.78
N GLY A 37 4.08 -7.31 -8.06
CA GLY A 37 4.39 -8.65 -8.58
C GLY A 37 5.87 -9.00 -8.56
N GLN A 38 6.74 -8.06 -8.17
CA GLN A 38 8.19 -8.28 -8.09
C GLN A 38 8.64 -8.74 -6.71
N TYR A 39 7.84 -8.44 -5.68
CA TYR A 39 8.14 -8.75 -4.29
C TYR A 39 7.12 -9.77 -3.76
N ALA A 40 7.63 -10.90 -3.26
CA ALA A 40 6.81 -11.93 -2.61
C ALA A 40 6.49 -11.60 -1.14
N SER A 41 7.23 -10.66 -0.54
CA SER A 41 7.09 -10.21 0.83
C SER A 41 7.20 -8.69 0.92
N ARG A 42 6.85 -8.13 2.09
CA ARG A 42 7.03 -6.69 2.37
C ARG A 42 8.48 -6.27 2.07
N PRO A 43 8.70 -5.29 1.20
CA PRO A 43 10.03 -4.74 0.93
C PRO A 43 10.61 -4.03 2.16
N ASP A 44 11.92 -4.14 2.34
CA ASP A 44 12.63 -3.39 3.38
C ASP A 44 12.47 -1.87 3.13
N GLY A 45 12.24 -1.10 4.20
CA GLY A 45 12.11 0.36 4.14
C GLY A 45 10.70 0.90 3.88
N LEU A 46 9.71 0.03 3.66
CA LEU A 46 8.31 0.47 3.61
C LEU A 46 7.80 0.87 5.00
N SER A 47 7.31 2.12 5.15
CA SER A 47 6.79 2.64 6.43
C SER A 47 5.75 1.74 7.06
N GLU A 48 5.82 1.48 8.37
CA GLU A 48 4.91 0.57 9.10
C GLU A 48 3.43 0.90 8.89
N ASP A 49 3.09 2.18 8.73
CA ASP A 49 1.74 2.68 8.49
C ASP A 49 1.16 2.28 7.11
N VAL A 50 2.00 1.74 6.23
CA VAL A 50 1.61 1.27 4.90
C VAL A 50 1.45 -0.22 4.91
N ARG A 51 0.33 -0.72 4.39
CA ARG A 51 0.13 -2.16 4.21
C ARG A 51 0.66 -2.66 2.88
N PHE A 52 1.30 -3.82 2.88
CA PHE A 52 1.79 -4.46 1.66
C PHE A 52 0.98 -5.71 1.29
N LEU A 53 0.57 -5.82 0.03
CA LEU A 53 -0.17 -6.95 -0.53
C LEU A 53 0.54 -7.48 -1.81
N PRO A 54 1.26 -8.63 -1.75
CA PRO A 54 1.93 -9.18 -2.93
C PRO A 54 0.94 -9.71 -3.97
N LYS A 55 1.31 -9.65 -5.26
CA LYS A 55 0.56 -10.28 -6.36
C LYS A 55 0.99 -11.75 -6.52
N PRO A 56 0.10 -12.64 -6.99
CA PRO A 56 -1.29 -12.39 -7.36
C PRO A 56 -2.21 -12.34 -6.13
N TRP A 57 -3.13 -11.38 -6.14
CA TRP A 57 -4.20 -11.27 -5.16
C TRP A 57 -5.56 -11.47 -5.85
N LEU A 58 -6.54 -11.91 -5.07
CA LEU A 58 -7.95 -11.88 -5.42
C LEU A 58 -8.56 -10.55 -5.00
N PRO A 59 -9.70 -10.13 -5.58
CA PRO A 59 -10.35 -8.88 -5.20
C PRO A 59 -10.64 -8.76 -3.70
N LEU A 60 -10.98 -9.88 -3.03
CA LEU A 60 -11.26 -9.88 -1.60
C LEU A 60 -10.01 -9.61 -0.75
N ASP A 61 -8.82 -10.01 -1.22
CA ASP A 61 -7.57 -9.74 -0.50
C ASP A 61 -7.29 -8.24 -0.45
N VAL A 62 -7.63 -7.50 -1.51
CA VAL A 62 -7.51 -6.02 -1.56
C VAL A 62 -8.46 -5.36 -0.56
N ILE A 63 -9.70 -5.84 -0.48
CA ILE A 63 -10.69 -5.29 0.46
C ILE A 63 -10.26 -5.56 1.91
N ASN A 64 -9.84 -6.79 2.21
CA ASN A 64 -9.30 -7.13 3.53
C ASN A 64 -8.04 -6.34 3.86
N ALA A 65 -7.18 -6.09 2.85
CA ALA A 65 -6.01 -5.23 3.01
C ALA A 65 -6.39 -3.86 3.58
N PHE A 66 -7.42 -3.22 3.04
CA PHE A 66 -7.92 -1.92 3.55
C PHE A 66 -8.66 -2.01 4.89
N ILE A 67 -9.37 -3.12 5.15
CA ILE A 67 -10.08 -3.29 6.42
C ILE A 67 -9.09 -3.37 7.57
N ASP A 68 -8.03 -4.20 7.46
CA ASP A 68 -7.14 -4.36 8.62
C ASP A 68 -6.23 -3.14 8.82
N THR A 69 -6.00 -2.27 7.82
CA THR A 69 -5.32 -0.98 8.05
C THR A 69 -6.10 -0.03 8.96
N VAL A 70 -7.42 -0.21 9.09
CA VAL A 70 -8.30 0.62 9.92
C VAL A 70 -8.53 0.00 11.30
N GLN A 71 -8.15 -1.26 11.49
CA GLN A 71 -8.33 -1.99 12.76
C GLN A 71 -7.09 -1.95 13.67
N ASP A 72 -5.99 -1.36 13.21
CA ASP A 72 -4.76 -1.17 14.00
C ASP A 72 -4.80 0.06 14.94
N ASP A 73 -5.97 0.73 15.06
CA ASP A 73 -6.28 1.83 16.01
C ASP A 73 -7.01 1.36 17.29
#